data_AF-A0A820RG47-F1
#
_entry.id   AF-A0A820RG47-F1
#
_cell.length_a   1.000
_cell.length_b   1.000
_cell.length_c   1.000
_cell.angle_alpha   90.00
_cell.angle_beta   90.00
_cell.angle_gamma   90.00
#
_symmetry.space_group_name_H-M   'P 1'
#
loop_
_entity.id
_entity.type
_entity.pdbx_description
1 polymer ?
#
loop_
_entity_poly.entity_id
_entity_poly.type
_entity_poly.pdbx_seq_one_letter_code
_entity_poly.pdbx_strand_id
1 'polypeptide(L)'
;NQSIRLLDNSPYIEFEWIVGRLESNVEFVTSYESKDLQNNGIFYTDSSGRSLMKRIRDRRDGYNFTQSEPSAGNYYPLVTGILMK
;
A
#
# COMPACT_ATOMS: atom_id res chain seq x y z
N ASN A 1 1.70 1.00 19.76
CA ASN A 1 3.11 0.56 19.96
C ASN A 1 3.59 0.00 18.64
N GLN A 2 4.81 0.32 18.20
CA GLN A 2 5.40 -0.20 16.97
C GLN A 2 6.77 -0.80 17.29
N SER A 3 7.03 -1.99 16.77
CA SER A 3 8.33 -2.66 16.86
C SER A 3 8.86 -2.89 15.46
N ILE A 4 10.13 -2.56 15.25
CA ILE A 4 10.84 -2.74 13.98
C ILE A 4 12.00 -3.68 14.25
N ARG A 5 12.05 -4.82 13.54
CA ARG A 5 13.05 -5.87 13.77
C ARG A 5 13.91 -6.08 12.53
N LEU A 6 15.23 -6.10 12.75
CA LEU A 6 16.22 -6.59 11.80
C LEU A 6 16.63 -7.98 12.27
N LEU A 7 16.31 -9.00 11.48
CA LEU A 7 16.62 -10.39 11.79
C LEU A 7 17.89 -10.81 11.06
N ASP A 8 18.78 -11.53 11.76
CA ASP A 8 20.01 -12.05 11.18
C ASP A 8 19.70 -12.91 9.95
N ASN A 9 20.38 -12.61 8.84
CA ASN A 9 20.22 -13.27 7.54
C ASN A 9 18.83 -13.18 6.89
N SER A 10 17.97 -12.24 7.31
CA SER A 10 16.68 -12.00 6.64
C SER A 10 16.81 -11.01 5.47
N PRO A 11 16.16 -11.25 4.32
CA PRO A 11 16.11 -10.28 3.22
C PRO A 11 15.06 -9.17 3.43
N TYR A 12 14.38 -9.13 4.58
CA TYR A 12 13.33 -8.17 4.88
C TYR A 12 13.46 -7.58 6.30
N ILE A 13 12.85 -6.42 6.48
CA ILE A 13 12.63 -5.77 7.78
C ILE A 13 11.21 -6.10 8.24
N GLU A 14 11.06 -6.54 9.49
CA GLU A 14 9.74 -6.82 10.05
C GLU A 14 9.21 -5.59 10.79
N PHE A 15 7.99 -5.18 10.43
CA PHE A 15 7.26 -4.11 11.11
C PHE A 15 6.05 -4.73 11.81
N GLU A 16 6.01 -4.63 13.14
CA GLU A 16 4.89 -5.07 13.96
C GLU A 16 4.23 -3.85 14.59
N TRP A 17 2.91 -3.76 14.50
CA TRP A 17 2.15 -2.67 15.10
C TRP A 17 1.00 -3.22 15.95
N ILE A 18 0.79 -2.57 17.09
CA ILE A 18 -0.39 -2.72 17.92
C ILE A 18 -1.14 -1.39 17.85
N VAL A 19 -2.26 -1.40 17.14
CA VAL A 19 -3.21 -0.28 17.10
C VAL A 19 -4.17 -0.45 18.26
N GLY A 20 -4.15 0.54 19.17
CA GLY A 20 -5.06 0.58 20.31
C GLY A 20 -6.48 1.00 19.91
N ARG A 21 -7.30 1.30 20.90
CA ARG A 21 -8.63 1.88 20.66
C ARG A 21 -8.48 3.19 19.89
N LEU A 22 -9.20 3.29 18.77
CA LEU A 22 -9.33 4.52 17.99
C LEU A 22 -10.61 5.26 18.40
N GLU A 23 -10.60 6.57 18.22
CA GLU A 23 -11.79 7.41 18.33
C GLU A 23 -12.74 7.18 17.15
N SER A 24 -13.98 7.66 17.25
CA SER A 24 -14.93 7.58 16.14
C SER A 24 -14.45 8.39 14.93
N ASN A 25 -14.66 7.86 13.72
CA ASN A 25 -14.30 8.51 12.44
C ASN A 25 -12.79 8.74 12.23
N VAL A 26 -11.95 7.81 12.69
CA VAL A 26 -10.50 7.83 12.45
C VAL A 26 -10.08 6.59 11.66
N GLU A 27 -9.29 6.80 10.61
CA GLU A 27 -8.63 5.74 9.85
C GLU A 27 -7.13 5.73 10.17
N PHE A 28 -6.60 4.58 10.58
CA PHE A 28 -5.17 4.42 10.83
C PHE A 28 -4.48 3.85 9.58
N VAL A 29 -3.38 4.50 9.16
CA VAL A 29 -2.58 4.08 8.01
C VAL A 29 -1.10 4.11 8.38
N THR A 30 -0.35 3.08 7.97
CA THR A 30 1.12 3.12 7.97
C THR A 30 1.60 3.52 6.58
N SER A 31 2.32 4.64 6.50
CA SER A 31 2.89 5.15 5.24
C SER A 31 4.40 4.90 5.23
N TYR A 32 4.91 4.48 4.07
CA TYR A 32 6.34 4.32 3.81
C TYR A 32 6.73 5.28 2.70
N GLU A 33 7.75 6.10 2.97
CA GLU A 33 8.24 7.11 2.03
C GLU A 33 9.71 6.85 1.73
N SER A 34 10.06 6.93 0.44
CA SER A 34 11.45 6.89 -0.01
C SER A 34 11.66 7.98 -1.05
N LYS A 35 12.72 8.78 -0.86
CA LYS A 35 13.10 9.84 -1.81
C LYS A 35 13.79 9.28 -3.06
N ASP A 36 14.31 8.06 -2.96
CA ASP A 36 15.13 7.43 -4.00
C ASP A 36 14.30 6.53 -4.94
N LEU A 37 13.01 6.32 -4.64
CA LEU A 37 12.11 5.48 -5.42
C LEU A 37 11.22 6.33 -6.34
N GLN A 38 11.50 6.31 -7.64
CA GLN A 38 10.67 6.94 -8.67
C GLN A 38 9.84 5.90 -9.42
N ASN A 39 8.55 5.77 -9.08
CA ASN A 39 7.67 4.76 -9.65
C ASN A 39 6.67 5.29 -10.70
N ASN A 40 6.70 6.59 -11.02
CA ASN A 40 5.77 7.27 -11.94
C ASN A 40 4.28 6.98 -11.66
N GLY A 41 3.91 6.81 -10.38
CA GLY A 41 2.54 6.48 -9.97
C GLY A 41 2.09 5.05 -10.28
N ILE A 42 3.02 4.18 -10.67
CA ILE A 42 2.78 2.76 -10.97
C ILE A 42 3.10 1.91 -9.74
N PHE A 43 2.20 0.98 -9.42
CA PHE A 43 2.41 0.00 -8.37
C PHE A 43 1.66 -1.29 -8.71
N TYR A 44 1.96 -2.37 -7.99
CA TYR A 44 1.39 -3.68 -8.24
C TYR A 44 0.76 -4.23 -6.97
N THR A 45 -0.46 -4.74 -7.08
CA THR A 45 -1.21 -5.34 -5.96
C THR A 45 -1.49 -6.80 -6.28
N ASP A 46 -1.56 -7.67 -5.28
CA ASP A 46 -2.02 -9.03 -5.53
C ASP A 46 -3.51 -9.10 -5.95
N SER A 47 -3.86 -10.18 -6.64
CA SER A 47 -5.24 -10.59 -6.93
C SER A 47 -5.54 -11.83 -6.12
N SER A 48 -6.20 -11.64 -4.98
CA SER A 48 -6.55 -12.74 -4.05
C SER A 48 -5.34 -13.60 -3.67
N GLY A 49 -4.18 -12.98 -3.48
CA GLY A 49 -2.93 -13.64 -3.10
C GLY A 49 -2.25 -14.48 -4.19
N ARG A 50 -2.64 -14.35 -5.47
CA ARG A 50 -2.10 -15.17 -6.58
C ARG A 50 -1.21 -14.41 -7.54
N SER A 51 -1.82 -13.51 -8.33
CA SER A 51 -1.14 -12.83 -9.43
C SER A 51 -1.04 -11.34 -9.13
N LEU A 52 0.05 -10.70 -9.57
CA LEU A 52 0.22 -9.26 -9.45
C LEU A 52 -0.56 -8.53 -10.55
N MET A 53 -1.35 -7.54 -10.17
CA MET A 53 -2.08 -6.64 -11.06
C MET A 53 -1.42 -5.26 -11.05
N LYS A 54 -1.15 -4.73 -12.24
CA LYS A 54 -0.65 -3.37 -12.40
C LYS A 54 -1.74 -2.35 -12.05
N ARG A 55 -1.37 -1.35 -11.26
CA ARG A 55 -2.18 -0.18 -10.91
C ARG A 55 -1.44 1.09 -11.33
N ILE A 56 -2.20 2.09 -11.75
CA ILE A 56 -1.70 3.41 -12.09
C ILE A 56 -2.57 4.40 -11.34
N ARG A 57 -1.95 5.30 -10.58
CA ARG A 57 -2.65 6.34 -9.84
C ARG A 57 -3.58 7.13 -10.77
N ASP A 58 -4.80 7.40 -10.30
CA ASP A 58 -5.83 8.18 -11.00
C ASP A 58 -6.24 7.63 -12.38
N ARG A 59 -6.07 6.32 -12.60
CA ARG A 59 -6.42 5.67 -13.87
C ARG A 59 -7.22 4.39 -13.65
N ARG A 60 -8.09 4.08 -14.63
CA ARG A 60 -8.80 2.81 -14.80
C ARG A 60 -8.70 2.38 -16.25
N ASP A 61 -8.51 1.08 -16.49
CA ASP A 61 -8.35 0.56 -17.85
C ASP A 61 -9.70 0.24 -18.52
N GLY A 62 -10.77 0.06 -17.75
CA GLY A 62 -12.08 -0.37 -18.27
C GLY A 62 -13.06 0.75 -18.59
N TYR A 63 -12.80 1.99 -18.14
CA TYR A 63 -13.71 3.13 -18.33
C TYR A 63 -12.99 4.47 -18.09
N ASN A 64 -13.60 5.56 -18.57
CA ASN A 64 -13.13 6.92 -18.30
C ASN A 64 -13.35 7.26 -16.83
N PHE A 65 -12.25 7.39 -16.10
CA PHE A 65 -12.26 7.73 -14.69
C PHE A 65 -11.96 9.22 -14.52
N THR A 66 -12.92 9.96 -13.98
CA THR A 66 -12.70 11.33 -13.50
C THR A 66 -12.39 11.24 -12.01
N GLN A 67 -11.16 11.57 -11.62
CA GLN A 67 -10.77 11.54 -10.21
C GLN A 67 -11.50 12.66 -9.44
N SER A 68 -12.28 12.28 -8.42
CA SER A 68 -12.90 13.20 -7.47
C SER A 68 -12.31 13.07 -6.05
N GLU A 69 -11.73 11.92 -5.72
CA GLU A 69 -11.24 11.54 -4.41
C GLU A 69 -9.79 11.03 -4.51
N PRO A 70 -8.78 11.91 -4.44
CA PRO A 70 -7.39 11.58 -4.76
C PRO A 70 -6.79 10.48 -3.87
N SER A 71 -7.28 10.32 -2.64
CA SER A 71 -6.88 9.25 -1.72
C SER A 71 -7.78 8.03 -1.89
N ALA A 72 -9.08 8.14 -1.58
CA ALA A 72 -10.01 7.00 -1.57
C ALA A 72 -10.10 6.30 -2.93
N GLY A 73 -10.03 7.07 -4.03
CA GLY A 73 -10.05 6.55 -5.39
C GLY A 73 -8.79 5.76 -5.78
N ASN A 74 -7.77 5.66 -4.93
CA ASN A 74 -6.54 4.92 -5.22
C ASN A 74 -6.24 3.79 -4.22
N TYR A 75 -7.16 3.49 -3.29
CA TYR A 75 -7.07 2.29 -2.46
C TYR A 75 -7.50 1.04 -3.23
N TYR A 76 -6.76 -0.05 -3.03
CA TYR A 76 -7.03 -1.37 -3.60
C TYR A 76 -6.94 -2.44 -2.50
N PRO A 77 -7.75 -3.51 -2.57
CA PRO A 77 -7.63 -4.60 -1.61
C PRO A 77 -6.29 -5.31 -1.80
N LEU A 78 -5.65 -5.62 -0.67
CA LEU A 78 -4.40 -6.37 -0.59
C LEU A 78 -4.64 -7.59 0.29
N VAL A 79 -4.27 -8.79 -0.20
CA VAL A 79 -4.30 -10.01 0.62
C VAL A 79 -2.89 -10.40 1.05
N THR A 80 -1.92 -10.31 0.14
CA THR A 80 -0.54 -10.70 0.41
C THR A 80 0.42 -9.53 0.34
N GLY A 81 0.21 -8.56 -0.56
CA GLY A 81 1.12 -7.43 -0.60
C GLY A 81 1.02 -6.51 -1.81
N ILE A 82 1.81 -5.44 -1.70
CA ILE A 82 2.00 -4.41 -2.70
C ILE A 82 3.49 -4.36 -3.06
N LEU A 83 3.77 -4.10 -4.33
CA LEU A 83 5.11 -3.94 -4.86
C LEU A 83 5.22 -2.62 -5.61
N MET A 84 6.27 -1.87 -5.31
CA MET A 84 6.71 -0.70 -6.05
C MET A 84 8.13 -0.94 -6.56
N LYS A 85 8.40 -0.47 -7.78
CA LYS A 85 9.68 -0.59 -8.46
C LYS A 85 9.98 0.74 -9.13
#